data_AF-A0A7Y4W9I1-F1
#
_entry.id   AF-A0A7Y4W9I1-F1
#
_cell.length_a   1.000
_cell.length_b   1.000
_cell.length_c   1.000
_cell.angle_alpha   90.00
_cell.angle_beta   90.00
_cell.angle_gamma   90.00
#
_symmetry.space_group_name_H-M   'P 1'
#
loop_
_entity.id
_entity.type
_entity.pdbx_description
1 polymer ?
#
loop_
_entity_poly.entity_id
_entity_poly.type
_entity_poly.pdbx_seq_one_letter_code
_entity_poly.pdbx_strand_id
1 'polypeptide(L)'
;MLKRLLRLILVSLTCYVSSAYSEVVINSARVWPAQDYTRLTLESKQAISYTLFTLKNPERLVIDLEAVQINAELNTLVNKIGRDDPYVKSVRVGRFKPGVVRLVLDLKAEVKPQLFSLKPVGDYGHRMVLDVYPLIPVDPLMALAQQGETQLSASAPAASAPAIATSTIALVPSTE
;
A
#
# COMPACT_ATOMS: atom_id res chain seq x y z
N MET A 1 -17.49 33.75 -54.89
CA MET A 1 -17.70 32.37 -54.41
C MET A 1 -16.53 31.85 -53.56
N LEU A 2 -15.28 32.10 -53.97
CA LEU A 2 -14.06 31.67 -53.25
C LEU A 2 -13.98 32.12 -51.77
N LYS A 3 -14.37 33.37 -51.45
CA LYS A 3 -14.37 33.88 -50.07
C LYS A 3 -15.41 33.21 -49.14
N ARG A 4 -16.51 32.70 -49.70
CA ARG A 4 -17.51 31.91 -48.94
C ARG A 4 -17.00 30.50 -48.69
N LEU A 5 -16.34 29.91 -49.68
CA LEU A 5 -15.71 28.58 -49.57
C LEU A 5 -14.56 28.60 -48.54
N LEU A 6 -13.74 29.66 -48.53
CA LEU A 6 -12.64 29.82 -47.56
C LEU A 6 -13.14 29.96 -46.11
N ARG A 7 -14.26 30.65 -45.89
CA ARG A 7 -14.89 30.75 -44.56
C ARG A 7 -15.47 29.42 -44.08
N LEU A 8 -16.05 28.62 -44.97
CA LEU A 8 -16.57 27.29 -44.63
C LEU A 8 -15.45 26.31 -44.26
N ILE A 9 -14.30 26.36 -44.95
CA ILE A 9 -13.12 25.56 -44.62
C ILE A 9 -12.51 25.98 -43.28
N LEU A 10 -12.41 27.29 -43.02
CA LEU A 10 -11.86 27.81 -41.75
C LEU A 10 -12.73 27.43 -40.54
N VAL A 11 -14.06 27.45 -40.69
CA VAL A 11 -15.01 27.01 -39.65
C VAL A 11 -14.99 25.50 -39.45
N SER A 12 -14.81 24.71 -40.52
CA SER A 12 -14.66 23.26 -40.43
C SER A 12 -13.36 22.84 -39.73
N LEU A 13 -12.27 23.62 -39.86
CA LEU A 13 -10.99 23.34 -39.24
C LEU A 13 -10.97 23.65 -37.73
N THR A 14 -11.82 24.56 -37.27
CA THR A 14 -11.98 24.88 -35.83
C THR A 14 -12.82 23.85 -35.05
N CYS A 15 -13.44 22.88 -35.73
CA CYS A 15 -14.21 21.79 -35.10
C CYS A 15 -13.39 20.50 -34.91
N TYR A 16 -12.06 20.58 -34.78
CA TYR A 16 -11.30 19.53 -34.10
C TYR A 16 -11.66 19.58 -32.61
N VAL A 17 -12.81 18.99 -32.28
CA VAL A 17 -13.34 18.88 -30.93
C VAL A 17 -12.33 18.04 -30.14
N SER A 18 -11.62 18.68 -29.21
CA SER A 18 -10.86 17.98 -28.19
C SER A 18 -11.80 16.96 -27.54
N SER A 19 -11.50 15.67 -27.69
CA SER A 19 -12.24 14.64 -26.98
C SER A 19 -12.10 14.93 -25.49
N ALA A 20 -13.17 15.42 -24.87
CA ALA A 20 -13.25 15.57 -23.44
C ALA A 20 -13.30 14.15 -22.86
N TYR A 21 -12.14 13.62 -22.50
CA TYR A 21 -12.08 12.40 -21.70
C TYR A 21 -12.74 12.72 -20.36
N SER A 22 -13.85 12.04 -20.06
CA SER A 22 -14.44 12.12 -18.73
C SER A 22 -13.44 11.51 -17.75
N GLU A 23 -12.89 12.31 -16.86
CA GLU A 23 -11.98 11.79 -15.84
C GLU A 23 -12.74 10.89 -14.87
N VAL A 24 -12.19 9.71 -14.58
CA VAL A 24 -12.65 8.76 -13.58
C VAL A 24 -12.29 9.30 -12.20
N VAL A 25 -13.30 9.44 -11.34
CA VAL A 25 -13.13 9.92 -9.97
C VAL A 25 -13.12 8.73 -9.02
N ILE A 26 -12.10 8.66 -8.16
CA ILE A 26 -11.99 7.64 -7.12
C ILE A 26 -12.90 8.02 -5.95
N ASN A 27 -13.90 7.18 -5.67
CA ASN A 27 -14.88 7.38 -4.61
C ASN A 27 -14.44 6.76 -3.28
N SER A 28 -13.62 5.69 -3.31
CA SER A 28 -13.04 5.10 -2.11
C SER A 28 -11.68 4.49 -2.43
N ALA A 29 -10.72 4.68 -1.52
CA ALA A 29 -9.43 4.02 -1.54
C ALA A 29 -9.22 3.25 -0.23
N ARG A 30 -8.93 1.96 -0.28
CA ARG A 30 -8.78 1.11 0.91
C ARG A 30 -7.48 0.33 0.85
N VAL A 31 -6.87 0.12 2.02
CA VAL A 31 -5.67 -0.70 2.19
C VAL A 31 -5.92 -1.69 3.32
N TRP A 32 -5.59 -2.95 3.09
CA TRP A 32 -5.62 -4.03 4.05
C TRP A 32 -4.21 -4.65 4.14
N PRO A 33 -3.40 -4.27 5.14
CA PRO A 33 -2.10 -4.89 5.37
C PRO A 33 -2.29 -6.21 6.12
N ALA A 34 -1.79 -7.31 5.56
CA ALA A 34 -1.79 -8.62 6.21
C ALA A 34 -0.57 -9.45 5.83
N GLN A 35 -0.28 -10.46 6.65
CA GLN A 35 0.88 -11.35 6.48
C GLN A 35 0.76 -12.26 5.26
N ASP A 36 -0.42 -12.48 4.71
CA ASP A 36 -0.58 -13.28 3.48
C ASP A 36 -0.42 -12.41 2.23
N TYR A 37 -0.97 -11.20 2.27
CA TYR A 37 -0.85 -10.18 1.22
C TYR A 37 -1.30 -8.80 1.73
N THR A 38 -0.77 -7.75 1.10
CA THR A 38 -1.35 -6.41 1.21
C THR A 38 -2.35 -6.20 0.08
N ARG A 39 -3.59 -5.85 0.41
CA ARG A 39 -4.62 -5.49 -0.59
C ARG A 39 -4.86 -4.00 -0.65
N LEU A 40 -4.74 -3.42 -1.83
CA LEU A 40 -5.18 -2.07 -2.14
C LEU A 40 -6.41 -2.15 -3.05
N THR A 41 -7.47 -1.42 -2.70
CA THR A 41 -8.70 -1.37 -3.51
C THR A 41 -9.05 0.08 -3.82
N LEU A 42 -9.22 0.38 -5.10
CA LEU A 42 -9.79 1.64 -5.56
C LEU A 42 -11.19 1.39 -6.10
N GLU A 43 -12.13 2.24 -5.72
CA GLU A 43 -13.52 2.17 -6.13
C GLU A 43 -13.93 3.45 -6.85
N SER A 44 -14.66 3.30 -7.96
CA SER A 44 -15.13 4.41 -8.79
C SER A 44 -16.46 4.09 -9.46
N LYS A 45 -17.15 5.12 -9.94
CA LYS A 45 -18.38 4.97 -10.73
C LYS A 45 -18.15 4.40 -12.13
N GLN A 46 -16.95 4.56 -12.69
CA GLN A 46 -16.57 4.04 -14.01
C GLN A 46 -15.45 3.01 -13.86
N ALA A 47 -15.28 2.13 -14.85
CA ALA A 47 -14.16 1.19 -14.88
C ALA A 47 -12.81 1.93 -14.93
N ILE A 48 -11.82 1.43 -14.18
CA ILE A 48 -10.47 1.98 -14.14
C ILE A 48 -9.60 1.19 -15.11
N SER A 49 -9.12 1.85 -16.17
CA SER A 49 -8.11 1.29 -17.06
C SER A 49 -6.73 1.48 -16.45
N TYR A 50 -5.90 0.44 -16.46
CA TYR A 50 -4.60 0.47 -15.81
C TYR A 50 -3.53 -0.30 -16.57
N THR A 51 -2.27 0.03 -16.27
CA THR A 51 -1.10 -0.82 -16.60
C THR A 51 -0.28 -1.06 -15.35
N LEU A 52 0.39 -2.22 -15.28
CA LEU A 52 1.19 -2.65 -14.14
C LEU A 52 2.58 -3.05 -14.60
N PHE A 53 3.61 -2.57 -13.91
CA PHE A 53 4.98 -3.04 -14.10
C PHE A 53 5.79 -2.88 -12.82
N THR A 54 6.91 -3.61 -12.75
CA THR A 54 7.84 -3.58 -11.62
C THR A 54 9.15 -2.91 -12.03
N LEU A 55 9.76 -2.19 -11.10
CA LEU A 55 11.13 -1.68 -11.23
C LEU A 55 12.00 -2.32 -10.16
N LYS A 56 13.24 -2.64 -10.52
CA LYS A 56 14.26 -3.11 -9.58
C LYS A 56 15.20 -1.97 -9.20
N ASN A 57 15.90 -2.12 -8.08
CA ASN A 57 16.91 -1.18 -7.57
C ASN A 57 16.39 0.27 -7.33
N PRO A 58 15.53 0.52 -6.34
CA PRO A 58 14.92 -0.43 -5.39
C PRO A 58 13.66 -1.11 -5.96
N GLU A 59 13.19 -2.17 -5.29
CA GLU A 59 11.94 -2.87 -5.63
C GLU A 59 10.74 -1.92 -5.55
N ARG A 60 10.05 -1.75 -6.68
CA ARG A 60 8.89 -0.87 -6.80
C ARG A 60 7.83 -1.50 -7.67
N LEU A 61 6.59 -1.34 -7.26
CA LEU A 61 5.42 -1.66 -8.07
C LEU A 61 4.79 -0.38 -8.58
N VAL A 62 4.64 -0.27 -9.91
CA VAL A 62 4.13 0.94 -10.56
C VAL A 62 2.83 0.61 -11.27
N ILE A 63 1.81 1.41 -10.98
CA ILE A 63 0.49 1.31 -11.60
C ILE A 63 0.18 2.65 -12.25
N ASP A 64 -0.03 2.64 -13.56
CA ASP A 64 -0.57 3.81 -14.27
C ASP A 64 -2.06 3.65 -14.43
N LEU A 65 -2.81 4.67 -14.01
CA LEU A 65 -4.26 4.75 -14.10
C LEU A 65 -4.63 5.76 -15.19
N GLU A 66 -5.31 5.27 -16.22
CA GLU A 66 -5.72 6.05 -17.37
C GLU A 66 -7.03 6.79 -17.10
N ALA A 67 -7.08 8.04 -17.55
CA ALA A 67 -8.18 8.99 -17.35
C ALA A 67 -8.59 9.19 -15.88
N VAL A 68 -7.74 8.91 -14.88
CA VAL A 68 -8.10 9.12 -13.46
C VAL A 68 -7.77 10.54 -13.01
N GLN A 69 -8.66 11.15 -12.22
CA GLN A 69 -8.41 12.42 -11.54
C GLN A 69 -7.76 12.20 -10.18
N ILE A 70 -6.71 12.97 -9.87
CA ILE A 70 -6.19 13.05 -8.50
C ILE A 70 -7.19 13.84 -7.65
N ASN A 71 -7.73 13.21 -6.63
CA ASN A 71 -8.62 13.82 -5.66
C ASN A 71 -8.19 13.50 -4.22
N ALA A 72 -8.91 14.06 -3.25
CA ALA A 72 -8.60 13.86 -1.83
C ALA A 72 -8.62 12.38 -1.44
N GLU A 73 -9.59 11.62 -1.92
CA GLU A 73 -9.72 10.19 -1.59
C GLU A 73 -8.52 9.38 -2.07
N LEU A 74 -8.07 9.58 -3.31
CA LEU A 74 -6.89 8.88 -3.82
C LEU A 74 -5.62 9.28 -3.05
N ASN A 75 -5.49 10.55 -2.66
CA ASN A 75 -4.36 11.03 -1.85
C ASN A 75 -4.34 10.44 -0.44
N THR A 76 -5.47 9.94 0.09
CA THR A 76 -5.49 9.28 1.42
C THR A 76 -4.64 8.01 1.45
N LEU A 77 -4.35 7.39 0.30
CA LEU A 77 -3.49 6.21 0.21
C LEU A 77 -2.12 6.42 0.89
N VAL A 78 -1.55 7.62 0.75
CA VAL A 78 -0.23 7.97 1.30
C VAL A 78 -0.19 7.78 2.82
N ASN A 79 -1.32 7.99 3.49
CA ASN A 79 -1.44 7.87 4.95
C ASN A 79 -2.00 6.51 5.40
N LYS A 80 -2.51 5.69 4.47
CA LYS A 80 -3.09 4.37 4.76
C LYS A 80 -2.04 3.24 4.73
N ILE A 81 -0.87 3.50 4.15
CA ILE A 81 0.28 2.59 4.21
C ILE A 81 1.19 3.00 5.35
N GLY A 82 1.16 2.21 6.43
CA GLY A 82 1.95 2.44 7.64
C GLY A 82 3.25 1.62 7.69
N ARG A 83 4.02 1.83 8.76
CA ARG A 83 5.25 1.03 9.03
C ARG A 83 4.96 -0.46 9.18
N ASP A 84 3.75 -0.80 9.62
CA ASP A 84 3.34 -2.16 9.96
C ASP A 84 2.94 -3.02 8.76
N ASP A 85 2.83 -2.42 7.55
CA ASP A 85 2.57 -3.19 6.34
C ASP A 85 3.77 -4.10 6.01
N PRO A 86 3.60 -5.42 5.90
CA PRO A 86 4.75 -6.34 5.75
C PRO A 86 5.47 -6.20 4.40
N TYR A 87 4.82 -5.66 3.37
CA TYR A 87 5.32 -5.69 1.98
C TYR A 87 5.54 -4.33 1.36
N VAL A 88 4.71 -3.35 1.71
CA VAL A 88 4.73 -2.01 1.12
C VAL A 88 5.32 -1.04 2.13
N LYS A 89 6.39 -0.35 1.74
CA LYS A 89 7.06 0.66 2.56
C LYS A 89 6.32 1.99 2.54
N SER A 90 5.88 2.40 1.36
CA SER A 90 5.14 3.65 1.14
C SER A 90 4.45 3.63 -0.22
N VAL A 91 3.50 4.54 -0.42
CA VAL A 91 2.89 4.80 -1.71
C VAL A 91 3.03 6.27 -2.07
N ARG A 92 3.26 6.53 -3.35
CA ARG A 92 3.28 7.85 -3.94
C ARG A 92 2.19 7.94 -4.99
N VAL A 93 1.48 9.05 -4.99
CA VAL A 93 0.46 9.38 -5.98
C VAL A 93 0.90 10.63 -6.71
N GLY A 94 0.93 10.59 -8.04
CA GLY A 94 1.32 11.76 -8.83
C GLY A 94 0.78 11.70 -10.25
N ARG A 95 0.61 12.88 -10.86
CA ARG A 95 0.27 12.98 -12.28
C ARG A 95 1.51 12.67 -13.09
N PHE A 96 1.49 11.60 -13.88
CA PHE A 96 2.65 11.20 -14.70
C PHE A 96 2.67 11.93 -16.05
N LYS A 97 1.51 12.02 -16.70
CA LYS A 97 1.28 12.79 -17.93
C LYS A 97 -0.19 13.24 -17.98
N PRO A 98 -0.60 14.12 -18.92
CA PRO A 98 -2.01 14.48 -19.06
C PRO A 98 -2.89 13.22 -19.17
N GLY A 99 -3.93 13.15 -18.35
CA GLY A 99 -4.85 12.01 -18.29
C GLY A 99 -4.30 10.76 -17.60
N VAL A 100 -3.09 10.74 -17.05
CA VAL A 100 -2.53 9.55 -16.37
C VAL A 100 -2.01 9.86 -14.98
N VAL A 101 -2.56 9.13 -14.00
CA VAL A 101 -2.11 9.14 -12.62
C VAL A 101 -1.27 7.90 -12.36
N ARG A 102 -0.09 8.10 -11.79
CA ARG A 102 0.82 7.02 -11.44
C ARG A 102 0.81 6.81 -9.93
N LEU A 103 0.58 5.56 -9.55
CA LEU A 103 0.83 5.06 -8.21
C LEU A 103 2.19 4.35 -8.21
N VAL A 104 3.05 4.71 -7.27
CA VAL A 104 4.32 4.02 -7.04
C VAL A 104 4.33 3.50 -5.63
N LEU A 105 4.31 2.18 -5.48
CA LEU A 105 4.47 1.51 -4.21
C LEU A 105 5.95 1.15 -4.07
N ASP A 106 6.63 1.77 -3.10
CA ASP A 106 7.98 1.37 -2.72
C ASP A 106 7.87 0.09 -1.89
N LEU A 107 8.55 -0.99 -2.28
CA LEU A 107 8.40 -2.31 -1.66
C LEU A 107 9.51 -2.60 -0.64
N LYS A 108 9.21 -3.45 0.32
CA LYS A 108 10.17 -3.95 1.32
C LYS A 108 10.97 -5.16 0.84
N ALA A 109 10.40 -5.93 -0.09
CA ALA A 109 10.98 -7.14 -0.68
C ALA A 109 10.42 -7.37 -2.10
N GLU A 110 10.92 -8.39 -2.79
CA GLU A 110 10.33 -8.85 -4.05
C GLU A 110 8.95 -9.50 -3.79
N VAL A 111 8.00 -9.23 -4.67
CA VAL A 111 6.58 -9.60 -4.50
C VAL A 111 6.03 -10.18 -5.79
N LYS A 112 4.90 -10.89 -5.68
CA LYS A 112 4.12 -11.39 -6.81
C LYS A 112 2.79 -10.63 -6.88
N PRO A 113 2.71 -9.52 -7.62
CA PRO A 113 1.51 -8.69 -7.64
C PRO A 113 0.40 -9.32 -8.48
N GLN A 114 -0.85 -9.13 -8.08
CA GLN A 114 -2.04 -9.46 -8.84
C GLN A 114 -2.94 -8.24 -8.92
N LEU A 115 -3.28 -7.80 -10.14
CA LEU A 115 -4.12 -6.62 -10.37
C LEU A 115 -5.29 -6.98 -11.27
N PHE A 116 -6.50 -6.82 -10.76
CA PHE A 116 -7.73 -7.20 -11.45
C PHE A 116 -8.87 -6.20 -11.20
N SER A 117 -9.87 -6.22 -12.08
CA SER A 117 -11.06 -5.39 -12.00
C SER A 117 -12.29 -6.20 -11.60
N LEU A 118 -13.12 -5.65 -10.72
CA LEU A 118 -14.43 -6.17 -10.39
C LEU A 118 -15.52 -5.25 -10.96
N LYS A 119 -16.55 -5.86 -11.54
CA LYS A 119 -17.76 -5.14 -11.96
C LYS A 119 -18.57 -4.68 -10.73
N PRO A 120 -19.42 -3.66 -10.90
CA PRO A 120 -20.33 -3.23 -9.84
C PRO A 120 -21.22 -4.36 -9.33
N VAL A 121 -21.47 -4.37 -8.01
CA VAL A 121 -22.34 -5.34 -7.35
C VAL A 121 -22.91 -4.74 -6.06
N GLY A 122 -24.23 -4.79 -5.90
CA GLY A 122 -24.91 -4.12 -4.79
C GLY A 122 -24.59 -2.62 -4.78
N ASP A 123 -24.19 -2.11 -3.62
CA ASP A 123 -23.80 -0.71 -3.43
C ASP A 123 -22.36 -0.39 -3.87
N TYR A 124 -21.58 -1.41 -4.26
CA TYR A 124 -20.20 -1.22 -4.68
C TYR A 124 -20.11 -0.90 -6.17
N GLY A 125 -19.34 0.15 -6.49
CA GLY A 125 -19.01 0.55 -7.85
C GLY A 125 -18.03 -0.39 -8.55
N HIS A 126 -17.43 0.12 -9.63
CA HIS A 126 -16.29 -0.55 -10.26
C HIS A 126 -15.11 -0.54 -9.29
N ARG A 127 -14.41 -1.67 -9.17
CA ARG A 127 -13.25 -1.76 -8.28
C ARG A 127 -12.03 -2.26 -9.03
N MET A 128 -10.91 -1.58 -8.84
CA MET A 128 -9.58 -2.10 -9.16
C MET A 128 -8.96 -2.61 -7.86
N VAL A 129 -8.57 -3.88 -7.86
CA VAL A 129 -8.01 -4.56 -6.68
C VAL A 129 -6.59 -4.99 -7.02
N LEU A 130 -5.65 -4.53 -6.19
CA LEU A 130 -4.26 -4.95 -6.19
C LEU A 130 -4.02 -5.81 -4.96
N ASP A 131 -3.55 -7.03 -5.17
CA ASP A 131 -2.97 -7.86 -4.12
C ASP A 131 -1.45 -7.94 -4.29
N VAL A 132 -0.73 -7.67 -3.21
CA VAL A 132 0.73 -7.74 -3.13
C VAL A 132 1.09 -8.95 -2.29
N TYR A 133 1.31 -10.10 -2.95
CA TYR A 133 1.74 -11.32 -2.28
C TYR A 133 3.26 -11.35 -2.11
N PRO A 134 3.79 -11.95 -1.03
CA PRO A 134 5.22 -12.23 -0.95
C PRO A 134 5.64 -13.18 -2.08
N LEU A 135 6.88 -13.04 -2.55
CA LEU A 135 7.44 -14.00 -3.50
C LEU A 135 7.53 -15.42 -2.89
N ILE A 136 7.87 -15.50 -1.59
CA ILE A 136 7.93 -16.72 -0.80
C ILE A 136 6.88 -16.61 0.32
N PRO A 137 5.79 -17.41 0.27
CA PRO A 137 4.77 -17.40 1.31
C PRO A 137 5.34 -17.77 2.69
N VAL A 138 4.81 -17.15 3.74
CA VAL A 138 5.14 -17.55 5.11
C VAL A 138 4.36 -18.83 5.44
N ASP A 139 5.07 -19.86 5.92
CA ASP A 139 4.43 -21.11 6.35
C ASP A 139 3.65 -20.86 7.66
N PRO A 140 2.32 -21.11 7.69
CA PRO A 140 1.51 -20.94 8.89
C PRO A 140 2.01 -21.72 10.11
N LEU A 141 2.57 -22.91 9.91
CA LEU A 141 3.08 -23.75 11.01
C LEU A 141 4.32 -23.12 11.65
N MET A 142 5.18 -22.52 10.85
CA MET A 142 6.36 -21.81 11.34
C MET A 142 5.98 -20.58 12.15
N ALA A 143 4.95 -19.85 11.73
CA ALA A 143 4.43 -18.71 12.48
C ALA A 143 3.89 -19.12 13.87
N LEU A 144 3.18 -20.24 13.95
CA LEU A 144 2.66 -20.78 15.21
C LEU A 144 3.79 -21.26 16.14
N ALA A 145 4.82 -21.91 15.59
CA ALA A 145 5.98 -22.34 16.37
C ALA A 145 6.70 -21.17 17.04
N GLN A 146 6.92 -20.07 16.31
CA GLN A 146 7.54 -18.85 16.84
C GLN A 146 6.69 -18.18 17.94
N GLN A 147 5.37 -18.22 17.82
CA GLN A 147 4.46 -17.73 18.87
C GLN A 147 4.54 -18.57 20.15
N GLY A 148 4.63 -19.91 20.01
CA GLY A 148 4.82 -20.82 21.13
C GLY A 148 6.13 -20.57 21.89
N GLU A 149 7.24 -20.38 21.17
CA GLU A 149 8.55 -20.07 21.76
C GLU A 149 8.56 -18.71 22.49
N THR A 150 7.86 -17.71 21.94
CA THR A 150 7.74 -16.38 22.56
C THR A 150 6.91 -16.43 23.85
N GLN A 151 5.86 -17.26 23.91
CA GLN A 151 5.09 -17.47 25.15
C GLN A 151 5.86 -18.26 26.21
N LEU A 152 6.61 -19.30 25.82
CA LEU A 152 7.42 -20.09 26.73
C LEU A 152 8.53 -19.26 27.37
N SER A 153 9.20 -18.41 26.59
CA SER A 153 10.25 -17.50 27.08
C SER A 153 9.71 -16.35 27.94
N ALA A 154 8.50 -15.85 27.68
CA ALA A 154 7.85 -14.84 28.52
C ALA A 154 7.28 -15.40 29.85
N SER A 155 7.04 -16.71 29.94
CA SER A 155 6.49 -17.38 31.13
C SER A 155 7.56 -17.92 32.09
N ALA A 156 8.84 -17.85 31.73
CA ALA A 156 9.93 -18.28 32.61
C ALA A 156 10.02 -17.31 33.81
N PRO A 157 9.79 -17.77 35.06
CA PRO A 157 9.90 -16.89 36.21
C PRO A 157 11.37 -16.45 36.33
N ALA A 158 11.58 -15.14 36.47
CA ALA A 158 12.88 -14.60 36.84
C ALA A 158 13.30 -15.26 38.15
N ALA A 159 14.23 -16.22 38.06
CA ALA A 159 14.85 -16.84 39.22
C ALA A 159 15.55 -15.73 40.01
N SER A 160 14.90 -15.29 41.09
CA SER A 160 15.47 -14.41 42.09
C SER A 160 16.69 -15.10 42.71
N ALA A 161 17.88 -14.61 42.37
CA ALA A 161 19.10 -14.97 43.07
C ALA A 161 18.96 -14.60 44.56
N PRO A 162 19.33 -15.48 45.51
CA PRO A 162 19.27 -15.15 46.92
C PRO A 162 20.41 -14.17 47.25
N ALA A 163 20.07 -13.01 47.79
CA ALA A 163 21.03 -12.10 48.40
C ALA A 163 21.56 -12.75 49.69
N ILE A 164 22.82 -13.20 49.67
CA ILE A 164 23.53 -13.64 50.87
C ILE A 164 23.84 -12.39 51.70
N ALA A 165 23.12 -12.22 52.81
CA ALA A 165 23.41 -11.19 53.80
C ALA A 165 24.59 -11.65 54.69
N THR A 166 25.72 -10.98 54.58
CA THR A 166 26.87 -11.17 55.47
C THR A 166 26.62 -10.45 56.79
N SER A 167 26.16 -11.17 57.82
CA SER A 167 26.19 -10.68 59.20
C SER A 167 27.58 -10.88 59.81
N THR A 168 28.38 -9.81 59.88
CA THR A 168 29.60 -9.78 60.69
C THR A 168 29.23 -9.36 62.11
N ILE A 169 29.26 -10.34 63.02
CA ILE A 169 29.09 -10.18 64.47
C ILE A 169 30.34 -9.52 65.04
N ALA A 170 30.16 -8.43 65.77
CA ALA A 170 31.18 -7.77 66.57
C ALA A 170 31.53 -8.62 67.80
N LEU A 171 32.81 -8.91 68.00
CA LEU A 171 33.34 -9.47 69.25
C LEU A 171 34.25 -8.43 69.90
N VAL A 172 33.76 -7.87 71.01
CA VAL A 172 34.49 -7.04 71.97
C VAL A 172 35.39 -7.94 72.81
N PRO A 173 36.68 -7.61 73.05
CA PRO A 173 37.43 -8.20 74.14
C PRO A 173 37.35 -7.33 75.40
N SER A 174 36.96 -7.98 76.50
CA SER A 174 36.95 -7.47 77.87
C SER A 174 38.37 -7.33 78.42
N THR A 175 38.56 -6.32 79.25
CA THR A 175 39.74 -5.97 80.05
C THR A 175 40.09 -7.03 81.09
N GLU A 176 41.38 -7.24 81.30
CA GLU A 176 42.01 -7.36 82.63
C GLU A 176 43.37 -6.64 82.60
#